data_AF-A0A2E6KF98-F1
#
_entry.id   AF-A0A2E6KF98-F1
#
_cell.length_a   1.000
_cell.length_b   1.000
_cell.length_c   1.000
_cell.angle_alpha   90.00
_cell.angle_beta   90.00
_cell.angle_gamma   90.00
#
_symmetry.space_group_name_H-M   'P 1'
#
loop_
_entity.id
_entity.type
_entity.pdbx_description
1 polymer ?
#
loop_
_entity_poly.entity_id
_entity_poly.type
_entity_poly.pdbx_seq_one_letter_code
_entity_poly.pdbx_strand_id
1 'polypeptide(L)'
;MESEIRNLIKLRGENFHNQNYDFPSIDFNFIGKVDSLQDLKEFPSKSLFIWHVCDGITKLNNFEIERWSVDAPSGNHLIISERFIDDNLNLENYRKNKIFFWDPNELSQWFGKAILNKEIRLSITKDNNIDDATSEFNEIRSIDNSILTLKPNIEISIWLSNKGLSGITYTPILLSSKLWEIDGELIGPEGLIEKKSGRS
;
A
#
# COMPACT_ATOMS: atom_id res chain seq x y z
N MET A 1 1.82 -1.24 -2.18
CA MET A 1 1.74 -0.29 -3.30
C MET A 1 3.09 0.36 -3.56
N GLU A 2 3.72 0.94 -2.54
CA GLU A 2 5.04 1.59 -2.67
C GLU A 2 6.12 0.65 -3.26
N SER A 3 6.21 -0.59 -2.78
CA SER A 3 7.14 -1.60 -3.26
C SER A 3 6.97 -1.89 -4.74
N GLU A 4 5.72 -1.97 -5.21
CA GLU A 4 5.40 -2.24 -6.60
C GLU A 4 5.69 -1.02 -7.48
N ILE A 5 5.38 0.20 -7.00
CA ILE A 5 5.74 1.46 -7.67
C ILE A 5 7.26 1.53 -7.85
N ARG A 6 8.01 1.28 -6.78
CA ARG A 6 9.46 1.27 -6.77
C ARG A 6 10.04 0.23 -7.72
N ASN A 7 9.46 -0.97 -7.76
CA ASN A 7 9.90 -2.02 -8.68
C ASN A 7 9.60 -1.66 -10.14
N LEU A 8 8.44 -1.08 -10.43
CA LEU A 8 8.09 -0.67 -11.78
C LEU A 8 8.97 0.49 -12.27
N ILE A 9 9.29 1.44 -11.39
CA ILE A 9 10.26 2.52 -11.69
C ILE A 9 11.66 1.94 -11.96
N LYS A 10 12.12 0.94 -11.19
CA LYS A 10 13.41 0.29 -11.44
C LYS A 10 13.46 -0.39 -12.82
N LEU A 11 12.34 -0.94 -13.28
CA LEU A 11 12.25 -1.62 -14.57
C LEU A 11 12.21 -0.64 -15.74
N ARG A 12 11.53 0.51 -15.59
CA ARG A 12 11.24 1.45 -16.69
C ARG A 12 12.05 2.74 -16.66
N GLY A 13 12.69 3.03 -15.54
CA GLY A 13 13.50 4.23 -15.33
C GLY A 13 14.96 3.98 -15.69
N GLU A 14 15.56 4.92 -16.40
CA GLU A 14 17.00 4.89 -16.68
C GLU A 14 17.79 5.44 -15.48
N ASN A 15 18.92 4.79 -15.16
CA ASN A 15 19.81 5.15 -14.05
C ASN A 15 19.05 5.41 -12.74
N PHE A 16 18.23 4.45 -12.32
CA PHE A 16 17.51 4.56 -11.05
C PHE A 16 18.48 4.61 -9.87
N HIS A 17 18.49 5.72 -9.16
CA HIS A 17 19.27 5.94 -7.95
C HIS A 17 18.33 5.92 -6.73
N ASN A 18 18.46 4.89 -5.91
CA ASN A 18 17.89 4.86 -4.57
C ASN A 18 18.92 5.46 -3.61
N GLN A 19 18.97 6.79 -3.52
CA GLN A 19 19.77 7.42 -2.48
C GLN A 19 18.91 7.53 -1.23
N ASN A 20 19.45 7.09 -0.09
CA ASN A 20 18.87 7.33 1.23
C ASN A 20 18.97 8.82 1.55
N TYR A 21 18.20 9.64 0.85
CA TYR A 21 17.95 10.98 1.29
C TYR A 21 16.87 10.90 2.36
N ASP A 22 17.24 11.21 3.60
CA ASP A 22 16.27 11.49 4.65
C ASP A 22 15.64 12.85 4.37
N PHE A 23 14.65 12.87 3.49
CA PHE A 23 13.75 14.01 3.35
C PHE A 23 12.63 13.83 4.37
N PRO A 24 12.52 14.69 5.39
CA PRO A 24 11.53 14.55 6.44
C PRO A 24 10.16 14.98 5.93
N SER A 25 9.49 14.12 5.15
CA SER A 25 8.09 14.31 4.76
C SER A 25 7.26 13.11 5.23
N ILE A 26 6.32 13.38 6.12
CA ILE A 26 5.40 12.37 6.67
C ILE A 26 4.43 11.83 5.60
N ASP A 27 4.07 12.67 4.63
CA ASP A 27 3.02 12.36 3.65
C ASP A 27 3.58 12.07 2.25
N PHE A 28 4.90 12.26 2.02
CA PHE A 28 5.55 12.05 0.73
C PHE A 28 6.78 11.16 0.90
N ASN A 29 6.65 9.91 0.49
CA ASN A 29 7.73 8.93 0.53
C ASN A 29 8.63 9.11 -0.69
N PHE A 30 9.94 9.28 -0.45
CA PHE A 30 10.90 9.34 -1.53
C PHE A 30 11.16 7.94 -2.12
N ILE A 31 10.92 7.79 -3.42
CA ILE A 31 11.13 6.52 -4.13
C ILE A 31 12.52 6.46 -4.74
N GLY A 32 13.01 7.57 -5.29
CA GLY A 32 14.30 7.61 -5.95
C GLY A 32 14.39 8.66 -7.03
N LYS A 33 15.49 8.63 -7.76
CA LYS A 33 15.80 9.57 -8.84
C LYS A 33 16.10 8.79 -10.12
N VAL A 34 15.54 9.23 -11.25
CA VAL A 34 15.78 8.64 -12.58
C VAL A 34 16.22 9.71 -13.56
N ASP A 35 17.00 9.35 -14.57
CA ASP A 35 17.41 10.28 -15.62
C ASP A 35 16.38 10.37 -16.74
N SER A 36 15.59 9.30 -16.93
CA SER A 36 14.49 9.20 -17.90
C SER A 36 13.43 8.22 -17.38
N LEU A 37 12.16 8.43 -17.75
CA LEU A 37 11.04 7.53 -17.46
C LEU A 37 10.16 7.43 -18.71
N GLN A 38 10.10 6.22 -19.29
CA GLN A 38 9.47 5.98 -20.60
C GLN A 38 7.97 6.34 -20.66
N ASP A 39 7.26 6.27 -19.54
CA ASP A 39 5.81 6.49 -19.48
C ASP A 39 5.39 7.96 -19.29
N LEU A 40 6.34 8.85 -19.03
CA LEU A 40 6.03 10.26 -18.83
C LEU A 40 6.00 10.96 -20.19
N LYS A 41 4.79 11.39 -20.62
CA LYS A 41 4.58 12.06 -21.92
C LYS A 41 5.46 13.30 -22.10
N GLU A 42 5.66 14.05 -21.03
CA GLU A 42 6.53 15.23 -20.98
C GLU A 42 7.63 14.99 -19.97
N PHE A 43 8.74 14.40 -20.44
CA PHE A 43 9.90 14.22 -19.58
C PHE A 43 10.73 15.51 -19.53
N PRO A 44 11.04 16.04 -18.33
CA PRO A 44 11.85 17.24 -18.22
C PRO A 44 13.29 16.96 -18.68
N SER A 45 14.00 17.95 -19.23
CA SER A 45 15.33 17.77 -19.82
C SER A 45 16.45 17.32 -18.85
N LYS A 46 16.13 17.10 -17.58
CA LYS A 46 17.04 16.70 -16.51
C LYS A 46 16.39 15.61 -15.67
N SER A 47 17.20 14.93 -14.86
CA SER A 47 16.76 13.92 -13.89
C SER A 47 15.52 14.32 -13.09
N LEU A 48 14.69 13.32 -12.78
CA LEU A 48 13.39 13.42 -12.13
C LEU A 48 13.43 12.75 -10.76
N PHE A 49 13.04 13.47 -9.71
CA PHE A 49 12.81 12.92 -8.38
C PHE A 49 11.40 12.36 -8.29
N ILE A 50 11.26 11.12 -7.83
CA ILE A 50 9.97 10.44 -7.76
C ILE A 50 9.55 10.29 -6.30
N TRP A 51 8.32 10.71 -6.04
CA TRP A 51 7.68 10.73 -4.73
C TRP A 51 6.40 9.92 -4.79
N HIS A 52 6.10 9.22 -3.71
CA HIS A 52 4.87 8.46 -3.56
C HIS A 52 4.08 9.03 -2.38
N VAL A 53 2.80 9.31 -2.61
CA VAL A 53 1.84 9.72 -1.60
C VAL A 53 0.89 8.54 -1.38
N CYS A 54 0.95 7.97 -0.18
CA CYS A 54 0.09 6.86 0.24
C CYS A 54 -1.38 7.26 0.26
N ASP A 55 -2.24 6.24 0.31
CA ASP A 55 -3.68 6.41 0.49
C ASP A 55 -3.99 7.17 1.81
N GLY A 56 -5.12 7.87 1.84
CA GLY A 56 -5.54 8.67 2.97
C GLY A 56 -6.92 9.28 2.76
N ILE A 57 -7.50 9.77 3.86
CA ILE A 57 -8.91 10.19 3.91
C ILE A 57 -9.20 11.54 3.23
N THR A 58 -8.18 12.36 2.95
CA THR A 58 -8.34 13.69 2.32
C THR A 58 -7.69 13.73 0.94
N LYS A 59 -8.27 14.50 0.02
CA LYS A 59 -7.60 14.85 -1.24
C LYS A 59 -6.26 15.54 -0.96
N LEU A 60 -5.30 15.32 -1.86
CA LEU A 60 -4.01 16.03 -1.83
C LEU A 60 -4.26 17.50 -2.13
N ASN A 61 -3.84 18.40 -1.24
CA ASN A 61 -4.12 19.84 -1.36
C ASN A 61 -2.86 20.72 -1.53
N ASN A 62 -3.10 22.02 -1.77
CA ASN A 62 -2.06 23.03 -1.98
C ASN A 62 -1.08 23.14 -0.80
N PHE A 63 -1.58 23.10 0.44
CA PHE A 63 -0.75 23.26 1.64
C PHE A 63 0.22 22.10 1.83
N GLU A 64 -0.22 20.86 1.57
CA GLU A 64 0.64 19.68 1.63
C GLU A 64 1.78 19.78 0.62
N ILE A 65 1.49 20.21 -0.61
CA ILE A 65 2.49 20.38 -1.68
C ILE A 65 3.43 21.54 -1.37
N GLU A 66 2.91 22.69 -0.90
CA GLU A 66 3.74 23.83 -0.51
C GLU A 66 4.67 23.47 0.63
N ARG A 67 4.18 22.79 1.67
CA ARG A 67 5.00 22.31 2.79
C ARG A 67 6.07 21.34 2.31
N TRP A 68 5.70 20.34 1.51
CA TRP A 68 6.66 19.39 0.93
C TRP A 68 7.71 20.10 0.07
N SER A 69 7.34 21.15 -0.66
CA SER A 69 8.25 21.87 -1.57
C SER A 69 9.38 22.62 -0.84
N VAL A 70 9.20 22.94 0.44
CA VAL A 70 10.21 23.59 1.29
C VAL A 70 11.40 22.66 1.54
N ASP A 71 11.12 21.38 1.78
CA ASP A 71 12.13 20.37 2.13
C ASP A 71 12.60 19.56 0.91
N ALA A 72 11.89 19.67 -0.22
CA ALA A 72 12.22 18.97 -1.44
C ALA A 72 13.53 19.50 -2.08
N PRO A 73 14.38 18.61 -2.63
CA PRO A 73 15.60 19.02 -3.32
C PRO A 73 15.27 19.84 -4.57
N SER A 74 16.14 20.75 -4.98
CA SER A 74 15.91 21.49 -6.22
C SER A 74 15.97 20.57 -7.46
N GLY A 75 14.92 20.56 -8.28
CA GLY A 75 14.91 19.75 -9.48
C GLY A 75 13.53 19.63 -10.13
N ASN A 76 13.36 18.57 -10.91
CA ASN A 76 12.05 18.19 -11.44
C ASN A 76 11.49 17.08 -10.56
N HIS A 77 10.18 17.11 -10.33
CA HIS A 77 9.54 16.19 -9.40
C HIS A 77 8.34 15.54 -10.04
N LEU A 78 8.18 14.24 -9.83
CA LEU A 78 6.95 13.52 -10.09
C LEU A 78 6.37 13.05 -8.77
N ILE A 79 5.16 13.47 -8.47
CA ILE A 79 4.37 13.02 -7.33
C ILE A 79 3.35 12.01 -7.83
N ILE A 80 3.49 10.78 -7.38
CA ILE A 80 2.57 9.68 -7.67
C ILE A 80 1.65 9.54 -6.45
N SER A 81 0.37 9.83 -6.62
CA SER A 81 -0.59 9.88 -5.51
C SER A 81 -1.64 8.78 -5.61
N GLU A 82 -1.82 8.03 -4.51
CA GLU A 82 -2.99 7.15 -4.32
C GLU A 82 -4.25 7.94 -3.93
N ARG A 83 -4.09 9.20 -3.51
CA ARG A 83 -5.20 10.12 -3.20
C ARG A 83 -5.55 10.96 -4.41
N PHE A 84 -6.85 11.26 -4.57
CA PHE A 84 -7.29 12.24 -5.57
C PHE A 84 -6.70 13.62 -5.29
N ILE A 85 -6.39 14.32 -6.37
CA ILE A 85 -5.89 15.69 -6.35
C ILE A 85 -7.08 16.64 -6.11
N ASP A 86 -6.92 17.63 -5.24
CA ASP A 86 -7.94 18.67 -5.02
C ASP A 86 -8.17 19.46 -6.32
N ASP A 87 -9.43 19.72 -6.66
CA ASP A 87 -9.79 20.44 -7.89
C ASP A 87 -9.30 21.90 -7.88
N ASN A 88 -9.02 22.44 -6.69
CA ASN A 88 -8.47 23.78 -6.50
C ASN A 88 -6.95 23.85 -6.71
N LEU A 89 -6.27 22.72 -6.94
CA LEU A 89 -4.84 22.70 -7.19
C LEU A 89 -4.51 23.38 -8.52
N ASN A 90 -3.65 24.40 -8.46
CA ASN A 90 -3.18 25.09 -9.65
C ASN A 90 -2.11 24.27 -10.37
N LEU A 91 -2.52 23.19 -11.02
CA LEU A 91 -1.65 22.22 -11.69
C LEU A 91 -0.73 22.90 -12.73
N GLU A 92 -1.24 23.91 -13.42
CA GLU A 92 -0.47 24.70 -14.40
C GLU A 92 0.68 25.47 -13.76
N ASN A 93 0.48 26.05 -12.58
CA ASN A 93 1.54 26.73 -11.85
C ASN A 93 2.63 25.73 -11.39
N TYR A 94 2.22 24.57 -10.89
CA TYR A 94 3.16 23.53 -10.47
C TYR A 94 3.93 22.93 -11.66
N ARG A 95 3.29 22.76 -12.83
CA ARG A 95 3.97 22.34 -14.07
C ARG A 95 5.02 23.35 -14.52
N LYS A 96 4.77 24.66 -14.41
CA LYS A 96 5.79 25.69 -14.64
C LYS A 96 6.97 25.56 -13.68
N ASN A 97 6.71 25.16 -12.45
CA ASN A 97 7.71 24.83 -11.44
C ASN A 97 8.28 23.41 -11.56
N LYS A 98 8.01 22.70 -12.68
CA LYS A 98 8.52 21.37 -13.01
C LYS A 98 8.12 20.28 -12.02
N ILE A 99 6.96 20.45 -11.40
CA ILE A 99 6.31 19.46 -10.55
C ILE A 99 5.17 18.85 -11.35
N PHE A 100 5.25 17.54 -11.56
CA PHE A 100 4.30 16.71 -12.27
C PHE A 100 3.53 15.84 -11.28
N PHE A 101 2.28 15.54 -11.61
CA PHE A 101 1.40 14.73 -10.78
C PHE A 101 0.82 13.58 -11.57
N TRP A 102 0.77 12.42 -10.94
CA TRP A 102 -0.10 11.31 -11.32
C TRP A 102 -1.13 11.12 -10.22
N ASP A 103 -2.39 11.27 -10.59
CA ASP A 103 -3.54 10.97 -9.77
C ASP A 103 -3.80 9.45 -9.74
N PRO A 104 -4.82 8.99 -8.99
CA PRO A 104 -5.16 7.57 -8.94
C PRO A 104 -5.54 6.97 -10.30
N ASN A 105 -6.08 7.76 -11.23
CA ASN A 105 -6.41 7.31 -12.59
C ASN A 105 -5.15 7.08 -13.42
N GLU A 106 -4.20 8.03 -13.41
CA GLU A 106 -2.91 7.85 -14.10
C GLU A 106 -2.14 6.67 -13.50
N LEU A 107 -2.10 6.57 -12.17
CA LEU A 107 -1.50 5.45 -11.47
C LEU A 107 -2.12 4.11 -11.90
N SER A 108 -3.45 4.03 -11.91
CA SER A 108 -4.19 2.82 -12.31
C SER A 108 -3.92 2.43 -13.76
N GLN A 109 -3.90 3.41 -14.68
CA GLN A 109 -3.57 3.15 -16.08
C GLN A 109 -2.13 2.68 -16.27
N TRP A 110 -1.20 3.30 -15.54
CA TRP A 110 0.22 2.95 -15.58
C TRP A 110 0.47 1.53 -15.09
N PHE A 111 -0.13 1.15 -13.95
CA PHE A 111 -0.12 -0.23 -13.45
C PHE A 111 -0.82 -1.20 -14.40
N GLY A 112 -2.02 -0.85 -14.89
CA GLY A 112 -2.79 -1.68 -15.81
C GLY A 112 -1.98 -2.05 -17.06
N LYS A 113 -1.25 -1.09 -17.64
CA LYS A 113 -0.34 -1.36 -18.76
C LYS A 113 0.81 -2.29 -18.38
N ALA A 114 1.43 -2.07 -17.22
CA ALA A 114 2.52 -2.93 -16.75
C ALA A 114 2.10 -4.38 -16.54
N ILE A 115 0.87 -4.59 -16.06
CA ILE A 115 0.25 -5.89 -15.91
C ILE A 115 0.01 -6.54 -17.28
N LEU A 116 -0.57 -5.80 -18.22
CA LEU A 116 -0.84 -6.29 -19.59
C LEU A 116 0.45 -6.66 -20.34
N ASN A 117 1.52 -5.89 -20.12
CA ASN A 117 2.85 -6.13 -20.70
C ASN A 117 3.60 -7.27 -20.00
N LYS A 118 3.03 -7.89 -18.94
CA LYS A 118 3.66 -8.93 -18.10
C LYS A 118 4.92 -8.46 -17.37
N GLU A 119 5.11 -7.16 -17.23
CA GLU A 119 6.21 -6.55 -16.47
C GLU A 119 5.94 -6.63 -14.98
N ILE A 120 4.66 -6.54 -14.59
CA ILE A 120 4.18 -6.88 -13.26
C ILE A 120 3.51 -8.25 -13.35
N ARG A 121 4.07 -9.21 -12.62
CA ARG A 121 3.34 -10.45 -12.34
C ARG A 121 2.34 -10.16 -11.24
N LEU A 122 1.09 -9.90 -11.62
CA LEU A 122 0.01 -10.07 -10.65
C LEU A 122 0.00 -11.55 -10.27
N SER A 123 0.26 -11.85 -9.01
CA SER A 123 -0.31 -13.04 -8.40
C SER A 123 -1.81 -12.82 -8.27
N ILE A 124 -2.53 -12.83 -9.41
CA ILE A 124 -3.95 -13.15 -9.39
C ILE A 124 -3.96 -14.59 -8.90
N THR A 125 -4.43 -14.80 -7.68
CA THR A 125 -4.87 -16.11 -7.22
C THR A 125 -6.02 -16.51 -8.15
N LYS A 126 -5.66 -17.09 -9.31
CA LYS A 126 -6.62 -17.75 -10.19
C LYS A 126 -7.05 -18.99 -9.43
N ASP A 127 -8.15 -18.87 -8.73
CA ASP A 127 -8.96 -20.01 -8.36
C ASP A 127 -9.57 -20.53 -9.66
N ASN A 128 -8.80 -21.36 -10.38
CA ASN A 128 -9.27 -22.08 -11.56
C ASN A 128 -8.47 -23.37 -11.65
N ASN A 129 -9.05 -24.41 -11.06
CA ASN A 129 -8.95 -25.77 -11.57
C ASN A 129 -9.18 -25.73 -13.09
N ILE A 130 -8.14 -25.90 -13.89
CA ILE A 130 -8.14 -26.66 -15.14
C ILE A 130 -6.71 -27.17 -15.26
N ASP A 131 -6.56 -28.46 -15.02
CA ASP A 131 -5.38 -29.25 -15.33
C ASP A 131 -5.05 -29.10 -16.82
N ASP A 132 -3.82 -28.72 -17.15
CA ASP A 132 -3.03 -29.61 -18.00
C ASP A 132 -1.53 -29.34 -17.88
N ALA A 133 -0.78 -30.43 -17.93
CA ALA A 133 0.59 -30.60 -17.50
C ALA A 133 1.63 -29.70 -18.21
N THR A 134 2.62 -29.18 -17.47
CA THR A 134 4.00 -29.69 -17.44
C THR A 134 4.98 -28.69 -16.81
N SER A 135 6.00 -29.24 -16.14
CA SER A 135 7.20 -28.60 -15.56
C SER A 135 7.10 -28.01 -14.14
N GLU A 136 6.98 -28.92 -13.18
CA GLU A 136 7.87 -29.07 -12.02
C GLU A 136 8.70 -27.84 -11.60
N PHE A 137 8.22 -27.15 -10.55
CA PHE A 137 9.04 -26.88 -9.38
C PHE A 137 8.22 -27.22 -8.14
N ASN A 138 8.42 -28.46 -7.64
CA ASN A 138 8.20 -28.83 -6.25
C ASN A 138 9.14 -27.94 -5.38
N GLU A 139 8.76 -27.35 -4.26
CA GLU A 139 8.03 -27.95 -3.13
C GLU A 139 6.92 -27.05 -2.60
N ILE A 140 5.77 -27.68 -2.50
CA ILE A 140 4.62 -27.32 -1.69
C ILE A 140 5.04 -27.44 -0.22
N ARG A 141 5.17 -26.32 0.50
CA ARG A 141 4.83 -26.35 1.93
C ARG A 141 3.31 -26.32 2.01
N SER A 142 2.73 -27.47 2.29
CA SER A 142 1.35 -27.63 2.69
C SER A 142 0.99 -26.58 3.74
N ILE A 143 0.13 -25.62 3.38
CA ILE A 143 -0.62 -24.88 4.40
C ILE A 143 -1.75 -25.82 4.80
N ASP A 144 -1.38 -26.82 5.59
CA ASP A 144 -2.35 -27.60 6.33
C ASP A 144 -2.79 -26.79 7.54
N ASN A 145 -4.12 -26.67 7.63
CA ASN A 145 -4.95 -26.39 8.79
C ASN A 145 -5.01 -24.97 9.36
N SER A 146 -6.19 -24.39 9.12
CA SER A 146 -6.92 -23.41 9.93
C SER A 146 -6.72 -21.93 9.61
N ILE A 147 -7.30 -21.48 8.49
CA ILE A 147 -7.89 -20.13 8.47
C ILE A 147 -8.96 -20.12 9.57
N LEU A 148 -8.65 -19.51 10.71
CA LEU A 148 -9.56 -19.36 11.84
C LEU A 148 -10.41 -18.11 11.62
N THR A 149 -11.70 -18.30 11.33
CA THR A 149 -12.66 -17.20 11.31
C THR A 149 -13.38 -17.12 12.65
N LEU A 150 -13.39 -15.93 13.27
CA LEU A 150 -14.15 -15.69 14.49
C LEU A 150 -15.53 -15.17 14.11
N LYS A 151 -16.57 -15.93 14.45
CA LYS A 151 -17.94 -15.43 14.32
C LYS A 151 -18.16 -14.35 15.40
N PRO A 152 -18.66 -13.16 15.05
CA PRO A 152 -19.02 -12.17 16.04
C PRO A 152 -20.10 -12.73 16.97
N ASN A 153 -19.92 -12.54 18.29
CA ASN A 153 -20.90 -12.94 19.30
C ASN A 153 -21.98 -11.87 19.54
N ILE A 154 -22.00 -10.84 18.70
CA ILE A 154 -22.93 -9.71 18.83
C ILE A 154 -23.69 -9.59 17.52
N GLU A 155 -25.01 -9.51 17.62
CA GLU A 155 -25.85 -9.12 16.50
C GLU A 155 -25.79 -7.59 16.34
N ILE A 156 -25.02 -7.14 15.35
CA ILE A 156 -24.68 -5.73 15.13
C ILE A 156 -25.94 -4.87 15.02
N SER A 157 -26.99 -5.35 14.34
CA SER A 157 -28.28 -4.67 14.21
C SER A 157 -28.97 -4.39 15.55
N ILE A 158 -28.92 -5.36 16.48
CA ILE A 158 -29.51 -5.21 17.82
C ILE A 158 -28.66 -4.24 18.65
N TRP A 159 -27.33 -4.39 18.61
CA TRP A 159 -26.41 -3.50 19.33
C TRP A 159 -26.57 -2.04 18.89
N LEU A 160 -26.65 -1.79 17.58
CA LEU A 160 -26.88 -0.46 17.02
C LEU A 160 -28.23 0.13 17.45
N SER A 161 -29.28 -0.69 17.45
CA SER A 161 -30.61 -0.28 17.91
C SER A 161 -30.62 0.12 19.38
N ASN A 162 -29.96 -0.66 20.26
CA ASN A 162 -29.83 -0.35 21.68
C ASN A 162 -29.02 0.93 21.96
N LYS A 163 -28.20 1.36 21.01
CA LYS A 163 -27.41 2.61 21.08
C LYS A 163 -28.12 3.82 20.45
N GLY A 164 -29.35 3.66 19.96
CA GLY A 164 -30.08 4.73 19.27
C GLY A 164 -29.51 5.06 17.89
N LEU A 165 -28.70 4.16 17.33
CA LEU A 165 -28.03 4.30 16.03
C LEU A 165 -28.73 3.44 14.95
N SER A 166 -30.03 3.24 15.09
CA SER A 166 -30.84 2.52 14.11
C SER A 166 -30.80 3.24 12.75
N GLY A 167 -30.39 2.55 11.69
CA GLY A 167 -30.33 3.08 10.32
C GLY A 167 -28.92 3.41 9.81
N ILE A 168 -27.88 3.23 10.63
CA ILE A 168 -26.49 3.37 10.18
C ILE A 168 -26.09 2.14 9.36
N THR A 169 -25.51 2.37 8.18
CA THR A 169 -24.90 1.32 7.37
C THR A 169 -23.54 0.94 7.93
N TYR A 170 -23.24 -0.36 7.95
CA TYR A 170 -21.95 -0.88 8.38
C TYR A 170 -21.39 -1.83 7.33
N THR A 171 -20.06 -1.83 7.18
CA THR A 171 -19.34 -2.69 6.24
C THR A 171 -18.36 -3.56 7.02
N PRO A 172 -18.44 -4.89 6.90
CA PRO A 172 -17.46 -5.76 7.54
C PRO A 172 -16.11 -5.56 6.88
N ILE A 173 -15.06 -5.44 7.69
CA ILE A 173 -13.67 -5.39 7.22
C ILE A 173 -12.94 -6.64 7.66
N LEU A 174 -12.03 -7.13 6.81
CA LEU A 174 -11.12 -8.21 7.15
C LEU A 174 -9.90 -7.61 7.85
N LEU A 175 -9.63 -8.06 9.07
CA LEU A 175 -8.46 -7.63 9.84
C LEU A 175 -7.50 -8.80 9.98
N SER A 176 -6.24 -8.60 9.58
CA SER A 176 -5.16 -9.51 9.96
C SER A 176 -4.82 -9.28 11.44
N SER A 177 -4.73 -10.35 12.21
CA SER A 177 -4.36 -10.29 13.63
C SER A 177 -3.36 -11.39 13.97
N LYS A 178 -2.62 -11.19 15.06
CA LYS A 178 -1.79 -12.23 15.67
C LYS A 178 -2.49 -12.69 16.93
N LEU A 179 -2.83 -13.98 16.99
CA LEU A 179 -3.35 -14.63 18.19
C LEU A 179 -2.16 -15.21 18.97
N TRP A 180 -2.09 -14.94 20.27
CA TRP A 180 -1.07 -15.49 21.15
C TRP A 180 -1.69 -16.59 22.01
N GLU A 181 -1.11 -17.79 21.94
CA GLU A 181 -1.39 -18.84 22.91
C GLU A 181 -0.36 -18.71 24.04
N ILE A 182 -0.85 -18.48 25.25
CA ILE A 182 -0.03 -18.31 26.45
C ILE A 182 -0.26 -19.52 27.33
N ASP A 183 0.79 -20.33 27.48
CA ASP A 183 0.81 -21.44 28.41
C ASP A 183 1.59 -21.06 29.66
N GLY A 184 1.04 -21.40 30.82
CA GLY A 184 1.66 -21.15 32.11
C GLY A 184 1.48 -22.33 33.06
N GLU A 185 2.48 -22.53 33.90
CA GLU A 185 2.45 -23.52 34.98
C GLU A 185 2.36 -22.78 36.32
N LEU A 186 1.30 -23.06 37.09
CA LEU A 186 1.13 -22.60 38.46
C LEU A 186 1.72 -23.67 39.38
N ILE A 187 2.74 -23.29 40.15
CA ILE A 187 3.36 -24.19 41.14
C ILE A 187 2.82 -23.81 42.52
N GLY A 188 2.08 -24.73 43.14
CA GLY A 188 1.61 -24.61 44.52
C GLY A 188 2.75 -24.79 45.53
N PRO A 189 2.59 -24.29 46.77
CA PRO A 189 3.62 -24.39 47.82
C PRO A 189 3.96 -25.85 48.21
N GLU A 190 3.06 -26.79 47.96
CA GLU A 190 3.24 -28.24 48.09
C GLU A 190 3.92 -28.92 46.87
N GLY A 191 4.32 -28.16 45.85
CA GLY A 191 4.98 -28.68 44.64
C GLY A 191 4.03 -29.26 43.59
N LEU A 192 2.72 -29.08 43.76
CA LEU A 192 1.73 -29.44 42.75
C LEU A 192 1.78 -28.46 41.58
N ILE A 193 1.79 -28.98 40.35
CA ILE A 193 1.84 -28.20 39.11
C ILE A 193 0.46 -28.21 38.46
N GLU A 194 -0.16 -27.04 38.31
CA GLU A 194 -1.38 -26.82 37.55
C GLU A 194 -1.03 -26.18 36.20
N LYS A 195 -1.41 -26.81 35.09
CA LYS A 195 -1.22 -26.25 33.73
C LYS A 195 -2.43 -25.44 33.32
N LYS A 196 -2.24 -24.19 32.89
CA LYS A 196 -3.28 -23.36 32.28
C LYS A 196 -2.82 -22.88 30.91
N SER A 197 -3.72 -22.99 29.93
CA SER A 197 -3.56 -22.45 28.59
C SER A 197 -4.63 -21.39 28.34
N GLY A 198 -4.22 -20.21 27.87
CA GLY A 198 -5.09 -19.10 27.52
C GLY A 198 -4.79 -18.59 26.12
N ARG A 199 -5.81 -18.06 25.44
CA ARG A 199 -5.65 -17.41 24.12
C ARG A 199 -5.96 -15.93 24.25
N SER A 200 -5.04 -15.07 23.79
CA SER A 200 -5.16 -13.62 23.82
C SER A 200 -4.93 -12.98 22.45
#